data_AF-A0AAE1ASQ9-F1
#
_entry.id   AF-A0AAE1ASQ9-F1
#
_cell.length_a   1.000
_cell.length_b   1.000
_cell.length_c   1.000
_cell.angle_alpha   90.00
_cell.angle_beta   90.00
_cell.angle_gamma   90.00
#
_symmetry.space_group_name_H-M   'P 1'
#
loop_
_entity.id
_entity.type
_entity.pdbx_description
1 polymer ?
#
loop_
_entity_poly.entity_id
_entity_poly.type
_entity_poly.pdbx_seq_one_letter_code
_entity_poly.pdbx_strand_id
1 'polypeptide(L)'
;DNGRFYDLYVSGFKVKDAKHFYQMTYDIILGGSLSHEAFERSKSSYFTTWDKDHDTLDDLNCADDNMGGWWYSDCGWMHLNGPWDRRNRSGLFNRRYIGMCVYNGDFVRWLTSTEMKIRLSC
;
A
#
# COMPACT_ATOMS: atom_id res chain seq x y z
N ASP A 1 13.26 -1.10 7.84
CA ASP A 1 14.34 -1.32 6.85
C ASP A 1 15.64 -1.52 7.61
N ASN A 2 16.29 -2.69 7.55
CA ASN A 2 17.64 -2.89 8.11
C ASN A 2 17.88 -2.27 9.52
N GLY A 3 16.98 -2.51 10.47
CA GLY A 3 17.05 -1.98 11.84
C GLY A 3 16.29 -0.67 12.09
N ARG A 4 15.80 0.01 11.04
CA ARG A 4 14.87 1.14 11.15
C ARG A 4 13.42 0.67 11.19
N PHE A 5 12.66 1.25 12.11
CA PHE A 5 11.24 1.03 12.28
C PHE A 5 10.46 2.26 11.86
N TYR A 6 9.27 2.01 11.34
CA TYR A 6 8.37 3.00 10.77
C TYR A 6 6.96 2.68 11.26
N ASP A 7 6.22 3.71 11.66
CA ASP A 7 4.85 3.60 12.15
C ASP A 7 3.96 4.72 11.61
N LEU A 8 2.67 4.40 11.50
CA LEU A 8 1.61 5.32 11.12
C LEU A 8 0.35 4.92 11.90
N TYR A 9 -0.24 5.87 12.59
CA TYR A 9 -1.46 5.67 13.36
C TYR A 9 -2.59 6.48 12.72
N VAL A 10 -3.72 5.82 12.47
CA VAL A 10 -4.95 6.45 11.97
C VAL A 10 -6.11 6.14 12.91
N SER A 11 -7.06 7.06 12.99
CA SER A 11 -8.32 6.86 13.70
C SER A 11 -9.47 6.66 12.71
N GLY A 12 -10.47 5.87 13.09
CA GLY A 12 -11.67 5.65 12.28
C GLY A 12 -11.45 4.81 11.03
N PHE A 13 -10.42 3.95 11.01
CA PHE A 13 -10.16 3.04 9.91
C PHE A 13 -11.37 2.14 9.62
N LYS A 14 -11.84 2.16 8.39
CA LYS A 14 -13.04 1.46 7.91
C LYS A 14 -12.78 0.89 6.53
N VAL A 15 -13.30 -0.31 6.28
CA VAL A 15 -13.33 -0.95 4.97
C VAL A 15 -14.79 -1.27 4.66
N LYS A 16 -15.26 -0.85 3.48
CA LYS A 16 -16.64 -1.14 3.03
C LYS A 16 -16.80 -2.60 2.62
N ASP A 17 -18.04 -2.99 2.31
CA ASP A 17 -18.35 -4.33 1.82
C ASP A 17 -17.89 -4.55 0.35
N ALA A 18 -18.12 -5.78 -0.14
CA ALA A 18 -17.77 -6.19 -1.49
C ALA A 18 -18.51 -5.43 -2.59
N LYS A 19 -19.75 -4.97 -2.34
CA LYS A 19 -20.54 -4.19 -3.31
C LYS A 19 -19.90 -2.82 -3.56
N HIS A 20 -19.14 -2.32 -2.60
CA HIS A 20 -18.36 -1.10 -2.69
C HIS A 20 -16.86 -1.38 -2.85
N PHE A 21 -16.51 -2.54 -3.41
CA PHE A 21 -15.14 -2.94 -3.76
C PHE A 21 -14.15 -2.82 -2.60
N TYR A 22 -14.62 -3.09 -1.37
CA TYR A 22 -13.83 -2.97 -0.16
C TYR A 22 -13.15 -1.61 -0.01
N GLN A 23 -13.81 -0.52 -0.42
CA GLN A 23 -13.26 0.84 -0.30
C GLN A 23 -12.76 1.10 1.12
N MET A 24 -11.51 1.54 1.26
CA MET A 24 -10.92 1.88 2.55
C MET A 24 -10.99 3.38 2.81
N THR A 25 -11.26 3.74 4.06
CA THR A 25 -11.15 5.12 4.52
C THR A 25 -10.75 5.17 5.98
N TYR A 26 -10.39 6.36 6.45
CA TYR A 26 -10.11 6.65 7.85
C TYR A 26 -10.47 8.11 8.12
N ASP A 27 -10.72 8.45 9.39
CA ASP A 27 -11.19 9.78 9.75
C ASP A 27 -10.00 10.76 9.80
N ILE A 28 -8.96 10.45 10.60
CA ILE A 28 -7.78 11.32 10.80
C ILE A 28 -6.48 10.52 10.97
N ILE A 29 -5.35 11.10 10.56
CA ILE A 29 -4.01 10.60 10.89
C ILE A 29 -3.60 11.15 12.27
N LEU A 30 -3.30 10.26 13.20
CA LEU A 30 -2.89 10.60 14.57
C LEU A 30 -1.40 10.91 14.68
N GLY A 31 -0.60 10.44 13.72
CA GLY A 31 0.84 10.66 13.62
C GLY A 31 1.63 9.38 13.40
N GLY A 32 2.94 9.44 13.62
CA GLY A 32 3.87 8.35 13.37
C GLY A 32 5.17 8.89 12.75
N SER A 33 6.10 7.98 12.49
CA SER A 33 7.38 8.26 11.86
C SER A 33 7.33 8.21 10.32
N LEU A 34 6.25 7.65 9.74
CA LEU A 34 6.00 7.70 8.31
C LEU A 34 5.35 9.02 7.90
N SER A 35 5.77 9.52 6.73
CA SER A 35 5.08 10.63 6.07
C SER A 35 3.61 10.30 5.85
N HIS A 36 2.73 11.22 6.20
CA HIS A 36 1.28 11.07 6.05
C HIS A 36 0.88 10.77 4.61
N GLU A 37 1.56 11.43 3.67
CA GLU A 37 1.49 11.24 2.23
C GLU A 37 1.50 9.76 1.83
N ALA A 38 2.29 8.94 2.52
CA ALA A 38 2.48 7.53 2.19
C ALA A 38 1.16 6.75 2.15
N PHE A 39 0.20 7.09 3.02
CA PHE A 39 -1.07 6.38 3.15
C PHE A 39 -2.27 7.18 2.67
N GLU A 40 -2.15 8.50 2.51
CA GLU A 40 -3.23 9.37 2.02
C GLU A 40 -3.74 8.96 0.64
N ARG A 41 -2.85 8.49 -0.24
CA ARG A 41 -3.24 8.00 -1.57
C ARG A 41 -4.10 6.74 -1.55
N SER A 42 -4.09 5.99 -0.46
CA SER A 42 -4.99 4.85 -0.29
C SER A 42 -6.36 5.26 0.26
N LYS A 43 -6.52 6.49 0.77
CA LYS A 43 -7.77 6.94 1.37
C LYS A 43 -8.87 7.08 0.32
N SER A 44 -10.00 6.44 0.58
CA SER A 44 -11.17 6.38 -0.30
C SER A 44 -10.95 5.64 -1.63
N SER A 45 -9.84 4.93 -1.77
CA SER A 45 -9.56 4.09 -2.94
C SER A 45 -10.25 2.73 -2.81
N TYR A 46 -10.61 2.14 -3.96
CA TYR A 46 -11.14 0.79 -4.04
C TYR A 46 -10.01 -0.24 -3.95
N PHE A 47 -10.34 -1.46 -3.54
CA PHE A 47 -9.35 -2.52 -3.49
C PHE A 47 -9.16 -3.11 -4.89
N THR A 48 -7.91 -3.14 -5.33
CA THR A 48 -7.49 -3.58 -6.66
C THR A 48 -6.68 -4.87 -6.53
N THR A 49 -6.94 -5.84 -7.40
CA THR A 49 -6.17 -7.07 -7.57
C THR A 49 -5.80 -7.25 -9.03
N TRP A 50 -4.88 -8.18 -9.33
CA TRP A 50 -4.42 -8.43 -10.70
C TRP A 50 -5.57 -8.79 -11.67
N ASP A 51 -6.66 -9.38 -11.18
CA ASP A 51 -7.84 -9.79 -11.94
C ASP A 51 -9.04 -8.84 -11.80
N LYS A 52 -8.95 -7.83 -10.92
CA LYS A 52 -9.98 -6.83 -10.65
C LYS A 52 -9.35 -5.45 -10.52
N ASP A 53 -9.30 -4.76 -11.66
CA ASP A 53 -8.77 -3.41 -11.73
C ASP A 53 -9.80 -2.37 -11.29
N HIS A 54 -9.57 -1.77 -10.12
CA HIS A 54 -10.38 -0.67 -9.59
C HIS A 54 -9.51 0.53 -9.21
N ASP A 55 -8.26 0.58 -9.69
CA ASP A 55 -7.40 1.71 -9.47
C ASP A 55 -7.80 2.88 -10.40
N THR A 56 -7.13 4.03 -10.31
CA THR A 56 -7.56 5.24 -11.03
C THR A 56 -6.88 5.42 -12.38
N LEU A 57 -6.07 4.46 -12.84
CA LEU A 57 -5.36 4.53 -14.11
C LEU A 57 -6.11 3.73 -15.18
N ASP A 58 -6.28 4.34 -16.36
CA ASP A 58 -7.00 3.67 -17.46
C ASP A 58 -6.14 2.64 -18.21
N ASP A 59 -4.83 2.85 -18.27
CA ASP A 59 -3.90 2.09 -19.12
C ASP A 59 -2.92 1.19 -18.33
N LEU A 60 -3.09 1.09 -17.01
CA LEU A 60 -2.17 0.33 -16.13
C LEU A 60 -2.93 -0.26 -14.95
N ASN A 61 -2.77 -1.57 -14.73
CA ASN A 61 -3.21 -2.22 -13.50
C ASN A 61 -2.07 -2.21 -12.47
N CYS A 62 -2.23 -1.44 -11.40
CA CYS A 62 -1.23 -1.30 -10.34
C CYS A 62 -0.99 -2.58 -9.57
N ALA A 63 -2.01 -3.43 -9.40
CA ALA A 63 -1.84 -4.71 -8.72
C ALA A 63 -1.09 -5.74 -9.56
N ASP A 64 -1.17 -5.66 -10.90
CA ASP A 64 -0.34 -6.48 -11.80
C ASP A 64 1.13 -6.05 -11.76
N ASP A 65 1.42 -4.73 -11.78
CA ASP A 65 2.80 -4.21 -11.76
C ASP A 65 3.48 -4.40 -10.39
N ASN A 66 2.74 -4.20 -9.30
CA ASN A 66 3.25 -4.32 -7.93
C ASN A 66 3.09 -5.73 -7.34
N MET A 67 2.44 -6.65 -8.07
CA MET A 67 2.23 -8.05 -7.69
C MET A 67 1.61 -8.23 -6.30
N GLY A 68 0.62 -7.40 -5.97
CA GLY A 68 -0.02 -7.39 -4.66
C GLY A 68 -1.37 -6.69 -4.71
N GLY A 69 -2.31 -7.11 -3.86
CA GLY A 69 -3.60 -6.44 -3.74
C GLY A 69 -3.52 -5.28 -2.76
N TRP A 70 -4.02 -4.10 -3.14
CA TRP A 70 -4.00 -2.91 -2.29
C TRP A 70 -5.12 -1.94 -2.64
N TRP A 71 -5.33 -0.94 -1.78
CA TRP A 71 -6.16 0.23 -2.09
C TRP A 71 -5.36 1.20 -2.94
N TYR A 72 -5.21 0.86 -4.22
CA TYR A 72 -4.44 1.64 -5.18
C TYR A 72 -5.24 2.83 -5.72
N SER A 73 -4.58 3.99 -5.83
CA SER A 73 -5.04 5.16 -6.60
C SER A 73 -4.36 5.13 -7.97
N ASP A 74 -3.52 6.12 -8.30
CA ASP A 74 -2.46 6.08 -9.29
C ASP A 74 -1.28 5.19 -8.82
N CYS A 75 -1.57 3.94 -8.45
CA CYS A 75 -0.71 2.98 -7.74
C CYS A 75 -0.27 3.39 -6.34
N GLY A 76 -0.29 4.67 -6.01
CA GLY A 76 -0.02 5.16 -4.67
C GLY A 76 1.44 5.02 -4.25
N TRP A 77 1.66 5.26 -2.95
CA TRP A 77 2.98 5.46 -2.35
C TRP A 77 3.34 4.46 -1.27
N MET A 78 2.44 3.52 -0.97
CA MET A 78 2.77 2.35 -0.19
C MET A 78 1.95 1.15 -0.62
N HIS A 79 2.53 -0.03 -0.46
CA HIS A 79 1.81 -1.30 -0.52
C HIS A 79 2.54 -2.33 0.32
N LEU A 80 1.81 -2.89 1.29
CA LEU A 80 2.38 -3.85 2.23
C LEU A 80 2.18 -5.31 1.80
N ASN A 81 1.48 -5.53 0.68
CA ASN A 81 1.07 -6.84 0.16
C ASN A 81 1.83 -7.25 -1.11
N GLY A 82 2.90 -6.54 -1.47
CA GLY A 82 3.76 -6.91 -2.60
C GLY A 82 4.81 -7.97 -2.22
N PRO A 83 5.65 -8.41 -3.17
CA PRO A 83 6.70 -9.38 -2.92
C PRO A 83 7.64 -8.98 -1.77
N TRP A 84 7.97 -9.94 -0.90
CA TRP A 84 8.82 -9.72 0.27
C TRP A 84 10.32 -9.59 -0.08
N ASP A 85 10.75 -10.08 -1.23
CA ASP A 85 12.19 -10.12 -1.58
C ASP A 85 12.63 -8.94 -2.46
N ARG A 86 13.77 -8.34 -2.07
CA ARG A 86 14.55 -7.37 -2.86
C ARG A 86 15.37 -8.02 -3.98
N ARG A 87 15.48 -9.35 -4.00
CA ARG A 87 16.47 -10.10 -4.79
C ARG A 87 15.84 -11.03 -5.81
N ASN A 88 15.38 -10.44 -6.91
CA ASN A 88 15.70 -10.98 -8.23
C ASN A 88 15.63 -9.87 -9.29
N ARG A 89 16.68 -9.03 -9.32
CA ARG A 89 17.00 -8.17 -10.48
C ARG A 89 17.72 -8.95 -11.60
N SER A 90 17.53 -10.24 -11.68
CA SER A 90 18.21 -11.09 -12.66
C SER A 90 17.41 -12.37 -12.87
N GLY A 91 16.57 -12.40 -13.91
CA GLY A 91 16.36 -13.67 -14.60
C GLY A 91 14.97 -13.97 -15.17
N LEU A 92 13.88 -13.33 -14.74
CA LEU A 92 12.55 -13.67 -15.27
C LEU A 92 11.71 -12.40 -15.42
N PHE A 93 11.56 -11.97 -16.68
CA PHE A 93 10.75 -10.84 -17.16
C PHE A 93 11.32 -9.45 -16.85
N ASN A 94 11.47 -8.67 -17.93
CA ASN A 94 11.98 -7.30 -17.99
C ASN A 94 11.00 -6.27 -17.37
N ARG A 95 10.42 -6.57 -16.21
CA ARG A 95 9.50 -5.69 -15.48
C ARG A 95 10.17 -5.18 -14.21
N ARG A 96 10.04 -3.88 -13.94
CA ARG A 96 10.62 -3.20 -12.77
C ARG A 96 9.77 -3.49 -11.55
N TYR A 97 9.84 -4.70 -11.02
CA TYR A 97 9.03 -5.08 -9.87
C TYR A 97 9.37 -4.27 -8.62
N ILE A 98 8.33 -3.72 -8.00
CA ILE A 98 8.41 -3.00 -6.73
C ILE A 98 7.85 -3.95 -5.65
N GLY A 99 8.74 -4.66 -4.97
CA GLY A 99 8.43 -5.33 -3.70
C GLY A 99 7.84 -4.39 -2.64
N MET A 100 7.47 -4.97 -1.50
CA MET A 100 6.84 -4.26 -0.38
C MET A 100 7.56 -2.96 0.02
N CYS A 101 6.88 -1.83 -0.09
CA CYS A 101 7.51 -0.53 0.14
C CYS A 101 6.56 0.55 0.69
N VAL A 102 7.19 1.60 1.24
CA VAL A 102 6.55 2.83 1.72
C VAL A 102 7.37 4.05 1.26
N TYR A 103 6.70 5.09 0.80
CA TYR A 103 7.31 6.40 0.58
C TYR A 103 7.45 7.13 1.92
N ASN A 104 8.54 7.85 2.12
CA ASN A 104 8.74 8.62 3.34
C ASN A 104 9.34 10.00 3.08
N GLY A 105 8.62 10.83 2.30
CA GLY A 105 8.96 12.23 2.01
C GLY A 105 10.13 12.45 1.05
N ASP A 106 11.18 11.63 1.17
CA ASP A 106 12.45 11.83 0.46
C ASP A 106 12.84 10.63 -0.43
N PHE A 107 12.37 9.42 -0.11
CA PHE A 107 12.70 8.19 -0.83
C PHE A 107 11.70 7.07 -0.53
N VAL A 108 11.76 6.00 -1.34
CA VAL A 108 11.08 4.73 -1.09
C VAL A 108 11.90 3.85 -0.14
N ARG A 109 11.24 3.31 0.89
CA ARG A 109 11.80 2.32 1.82
C ARG A 109 11.21 0.95 1.54
N TRP A 110 12.12 -0.01 1.38
CA TRP A 110 11.79 -1.41 1.20
C TRP A 110 11.78 -2.08 2.56
N LEU A 111 10.68 -2.73 2.89
CA LEU A 111 10.44 -3.24 4.24
C LEU A 111 10.87 -4.71 4.33
N THR A 112 11.50 -5.07 5.44
CA THR A 112 11.86 -6.47 5.76
C THR A 112 10.75 -7.19 6.52
N SER A 113 9.80 -6.44 7.07
CA SER A 113 8.63 -6.91 7.80
C SER A 113 7.57 -5.81 7.81
N THR A 114 6.31 -6.19 7.84
CA THR A 114 5.16 -5.29 7.96
C THR A 114 4.12 -5.89 8.89
N GLU A 115 3.37 -5.01 9.55
CA GLU A 115 2.23 -5.40 10.36
C GLU A 115 1.15 -4.32 10.21
N MET A 116 -0.08 -4.73 9.91
CA MET A 116 -1.26 -3.88 10.00
C MET A 116 -2.14 -4.40 11.13
N LYS A 117 -2.46 -3.53 12.08
CA LYS A 117 -3.17 -3.90 13.32
C LYS A 117 -4.32 -2.94 13.54
N ILE A 118 -5.47 -3.47 13.95
CA ILE A 118 -6.65 -2.69 14.32
C ILE A 118 -6.87 -2.89 15.81
N ARG A 119 -7.17 -1.80 16.52
CA ARG A 119 -7.60 -1.82 17.92
C ARG A 119 -8.92 -1.07 18.02
N LEU A 120 -9.89 -1.64 18.73
CA LEU A 120 -11.13 -0.95 19.04
C LEU A 120 -10.85 0.14 20.08
N SER A 121 -11.25 1.38 19.76
CA SER A 121 -11.32 2.45 20.75
C SER A 121 -12.63 2.30 21.51
N CYS A 122 -12.55 2.22 22.84
CA CYS A 122 -13.69 2.17 23.74
C CYS A 122 -14.32 3.56 23.91
#